data_AF-A0A4Y7T6U4-F1
#
_entry.id   AF-A0A4Y7T6U4-F1
#
_cell.length_a   1.000
_cell.length_b   1.000
_cell.length_c   1.000
_cell.angle_alpha   90.00
_cell.angle_beta   90.00
_cell.angle_gamma   90.00
#
_symmetry.space_group_name_H-M   'P 1'
#
loop_
_entity.id
_entity.type
_entity.pdbx_description
1 polymer ?
#
loop_
_entity_poly.entity_id
_entity_poly.type
_entity_poly.pdbx_seq_one_letter_code
_entity_poly.pdbx_strand_id
1 'polypeptide(L)'
;MCVVPANPDISGIGVRIAIYLQNLLGFIPAIWAIWDWKVTDHELESAETQSTTNLVLAFAILISCIVQAFTLGLTSYHATVVLSLSWMNNTNAFIYFLLYVYYKSQGPEPQVAPQWSAWIKHVKDQTKALLTFPISVIASSQVTAVDPQAGRKDGKGGIRVLFRRFALLLGSLHLTVMAALGIWLWSSPRSFGIADASCAVDAAQLTILGARVPFNSNALRVISLVIYSAFLLPGLNLLLPMSAFLGLYIWHHARWVNASGAESLRYYYVADSRSPRSDVPPSNGLARILRRLSVWAFYLSSTLSSSWT
;
A
#
# COMPACT_ATOMS: atom_id res chain seq x y z
N MET A 1 -31.97 -15.85 -13.67
CA MET A 1 -30.52 -15.67 -13.81
C MET A 1 -30.27 -14.17 -13.97
N CYS A 2 -29.54 -13.52 -13.04
CA CYS A 2 -29.21 -12.10 -13.16
C CYS A 2 -27.98 -11.97 -14.07
N VAL A 3 -28.10 -11.22 -15.16
CA VAL A 3 -27.00 -10.99 -16.11
C VAL A 3 -26.50 -9.57 -15.88
N VAL A 4 -25.31 -9.43 -15.28
CA VAL A 4 -24.65 -8.13 -15.14
C VAL A 4 -23.94 -7.81 -16.46
N PRO A 5 -24.24 -6.68 -17.12
CA PRO A 5 -23.61 -6.34 -18.39
C PRO A 5 -22.10 -6.15 -18.20
N ALA A 6 -21.31 -6.68 -19.12
CA ALA A 6 -19.86 -6.50 -19.11
C ALA A 6 -19.52 -5.02 -19.32
N ASN A 7 -18.55 -4.53 -18.56
CA ASN A 7 -18.00 -3.18 -18.71
C ASN A 7 -16.50 -3.29 -18.97
N PRO A 8 -16.07 -3.38 -20.25
CA PRO A 8 -14.68 -3.63 -20.58
C PRO A 8 -13.73 -2.51 -20.13
N ASP A 9 -14.24 -1.28 -19.99
CA ASP A 9 -13.42 -0.08 -19.79
C ASP A 9 -12.88 0.03 -18.35
N ILE A 10 -13.64 -0.47 -17.36
CA ILE A 10 -13.34 -0.23 -15.95
C ILE A 10 -13.19 -1.52 -15.16
N SER A 11 -14.06 -2.49 -15.41
CA SER A 11 -14.08 -3.77 -14.71
C SER A 11 -13.90 -4.93 -15.68
N GLY A 12 -13.41 -4.65 -16.89
CA GLY A 12 -13.16 -5.65 -17.92
C GLY A 12 -12.16 -6.69 -17.44
N ILE A 13 -12.28 -7.90 -17.98
CA ILE A 13 -11.36 -8.99 -17.65
C ILE A 13 -9.90 -8.61 -17.96
N GLY A 14 -9.66 -7.89 -19.06
CA GLY A 14 -8.34 -7.35 -19.40
C GLY A 14 -7.80 -6.37 -18.36
N VAL A 15 -8.63 -5.42 -17.90
CA VAL A 15 -8.26 -4.46 -16.85
C VAL A 15 -7.89 -5.18 -15.56
N ARG A 16 -8.71 -6.14 -15.13
CA ARG A 16 -8.44 -6.94 -13.91
C ARG A 16 -7.14 -7.72 -14.03
N ILE A 17 -6.95 -8.45 -15.13
CA ILE A 17 -5.73 -9.24 -15.36
C ILE A 17 -4.50 -8.33 -15.36
N ALA A 18 -4.54 -7.20 -16.05
CA ALA A 18 -3.43 -6.25 -16.11
C ALA A 18 -3.04 -5.76 -14.70
N ILE A 19 -4.03 -5.38 -13.89
CA ILE A 19 -3.78 -4.89 -12.53
C ILE A 19 -3.30 -6.02 -11.61
N TYR A 20 -3.84 -7.24 -11.74
CA TYR A 20 -3.36 -8.40 -10.98
C TYR A 20 -1.91 -8.72 -11.31
N LEU A 21 -1.56 -8.73 -12.60
CA LEU A 21 -0.18 -8.92 -13.04
C LEU A 21 0.72 -7.80 -12.55
N GLN A 22 0.31 -6.54 -12.69
CA GLN A 22 1.09 -5.39 -12.22
C GLN A 22 1.33 -5.43 -10.71
N ASN A 23 0.34 -5.88 -9.92
CA ASN A 23 0.53 -6.06 -8.49
C ASN A 23 1.43 -7.23 -8.16
N LEU A 24 1.32 -8.35 -8.88
CA LEU A 24 2.21 -9.49 -8.71
C LEU A 24 3.67 -9.13 -9.03
N LEU A 25 3.88 -8.40 -10.13
CA LEU A 25 5.20 -7.89 -10.53
C LEU A 25 5.72 -6.82 -9.55
N GLY A 26 4.84 -6.16 -8.79
CA GLY A 26 5.17 -5.26 -7.67
C GLY A 26 6.04 -5.90 -6.59
N PHE A 27 5.93 -7.21 -6.42
CA PHE A 27 6.74 -7.94 -5.44
C PHE A 27 8.15 -8.25 -5.93
N ILE A 28 8.44 -8.13 -7.23
CA ILE A 28 9.74 -8.52 -7.78
C ILE A 28 10.88 -7.68 -7.18
N PRO A 29 10.83 -6.33 -7.16
CA PRO A 29 11.91 -5.54 -6.57
C PRO A 29 12.07 -5.83 -5.07
N ALA A 30 10.97 -6.07 -4.36
CA ALA A 30 11.04 -6.42 -2.95
C ALA A 30 11.70 -7.79 -2.74
N ILE A 31 11.35 -8.81 -3.52
CA ILE A 31 12.00 -10.12 -3.44
C ILE A 31 13.48 -10.02 -3.78
N TRP A 32 13.82 -9.22 -4.80
CA TRP A 32 15.19 -8.98 -5.22
C TRP A 32 16.02 -8.32 -4.11
N ALA A 33 15.52 -7.23 -3.52
CA ALA A 33 16.22 -6.46 -2.49
C ALA A 33 16.40 -7.19 -1.15
N ILE A 34 15.69 -8.31 -0.95
CA ILE A 34 15.91 -9.17 0.22
C ILE A 34 16.96 -10.23 -0.08
N TRP A 35 17.14 -10.60 -1.35
CA TRP A 35 17.96 -11.75 -1.73
C TRP A 35 19.41 -11.59 -1.28
N ASP A 36 19.96 -10.38 -1.42
CA ASP A 36 21.32 -10.01 -1.01
C ASP A 36 21.39 -9.44 0.43
N TRP A 37 20.24 -9.34 1.10
CA TRP A 37 20.06 -8.80 2.46
C TRP A 37 20.47 -7.34 2.64
N LYS A 38 20.73 -6.60 1.55
CA LYS A 38 21.13 -5.20 1.59
C LYS A 38 20.23 -4.40 0.67
N VAL A 39 19.29 -3.67 1.26
CA VAL A 39 18.49 -2.74 0.46
C VAL A 39 19.37 -1.56 0.10
N THR A 40 19.61 -1.39 -1.19
CA THR A 40 20.36 -0.26 -1.74
C THR A 40 19.42 0.88 -2.12
N ASP A 41 19.97 2.10 -2.26
CA ASP A 41 19.18 3.26 -2.71
C ASP A 41 18.55 3.05 -4.09
N HIS A 42 19.20 2.28 -4.97
CA HIS A 42 18.69 1.98 -6.30
C HIS A 42 17.46 1.08 -6.29
N GLU A 43 17.43 0.08 -5.41
CA GLU A 43 16.28 -0.82 -5.26
C GLU A 43 15.09 -0.08 -4.64
N LEU A 44 15.37 0.81 -3.69
CA LEU A 44 14.37 1.67 -3.10
C LEU A 44 13.77 2.65 -4.13
N GLU A 45 14.62 3.25 -4.98
CA GLU A 45 14.19 4.13 -6.08
C GLU A 45 13.36 3.40 -7.14
N SER A 46 13.71 2.14 -7.44
CA SER A 46 12.92 1.27 -8.33
C SER A 46 11.54 0.97 -7.74
N ALA A 47 11.48 0.58 -6.46
CA ALA A 47 10.23 0.32 -5.76
C ALA A 47 9.35 1.59 -5.64
N GLU A 48 9.96 2.77 -5.44
CA GLU A 48 9.26 4.06 -5.41
C GLU A 48 8.58 4.38 -6.73
N THR A 49 9.32 4.19 -7.84
CA THR A 49 8.84 4.48 -9.19
C THR A 49 7.68 3.55 -9.56
N GLN A 50 7.81 2.25 -9.28
CA GLN A 50 6.75 1.28 -9.51
C GLN A 50 5.51 1.56 -8.67
N SER A 51 5.68 1.80 -7.37
CA SER A 51 4.59 2.18 -6.45
C SER A 51 3.83 3.41 -6.95
N THR A 52 4.56 4.45 -7.37
CA THR A 52 3.93 5.70 -7.85
C THR A 52 3.16 5.48 -9.14
N THR A 53 3.67 4.64 -10.04
CA THR A 53 2.98 4.29 -11.30
C THR A 53 1.68 3.54 -11.01
N ASN A 54 1.70 2.60 -10.09
CA ASN A 54 0.51 1.85 -9.67
C ASN A 54 -0.52 2.76 -9.00
N LEU A 55 -0.07 3.75 -8.24
CA LEU A 55 -0.93 4.73 -7.60
C LEU A 55 -1.62 5.66 -8.62
N VAL A 56 -0.87 6.16 -9.60
CA VAL A 56 -1.43 6.97 -10.70
C VAL A 56 -2.49 6.18 -11.47
N LEU A 57 -2.20 4.91 -11.79
CA LEU A 57 -3.17 4.04 -12.46
C LEU A 57 -4.42 3.81 -11.60
N ALA A 58 -4.27 3.54 -10.31
CA ALA A 58 -5.39 3.35 -9.39
C ALA A 58 -6.28 4.60 -9.35
N PHE A 59 -5.67 5.79 -9.32
CA PHE A 59 -6.39 7.05 -9.32
C PHE A 59 -7.12 7.30 -10.64
N ALA A 60 -6.50 7.00 -11.77
CA ALA A 60 -7.13 7.12 -13.09
C ALA A 60 -8.37 6.23 -13.21
N ILE A 61 -8.27 4.95 -12.81
CA ILE A 61 -9.41 4.01 -12.85
C ILE A 61 -10.53 4.49 -11.92
N LEU A 62 -10.19 5.01 -10.75
CA LEU A 62 -11.16 5.51 -9.80
C LEU A 62 -11.93 6.73 -10.33
N ILE A 63 -11.24 7.68 -10.96
CA ILE A 63 -11.88 8.82 -11.61
C ILE A 63 -12.78 8.35 -12.75
N SER A 64 -12.29 7.45 -13.62
CA SER A 64 -13.10 6.88 -14.70
C SER A 64 -14.37 6.21 -14.16
N CYS A 65 -14.25 5.50 -13.04
CA CYS A 65 -15.39 4.84 -12.38
C CYS A 65 -16.44 5.85 -11.92
N ILE A 66 -16.01 6.95 -11.30
CA ILE A 66 -16.91 8.02 -10.87
C ILE A 66 -17.58 8.68 -12.08
N VAL A 67 -16.81 9.03 -13.11
CA VAL A 67 -17.35 9.65 -14.33
C VAL A 67 -18.38 8.72 -14.99
N GLN A 68 -18.06 7.43 -15.14
CA GLN A 68 -18.97 6.46 -15.74
C GLN A 68 -20.24 6.26 -14.88
N ALA A 69 -20.12 6.26 -13.56
CA ALA A 69 -21.27 6.17 -12.66
C ALA A 69 -22.24 7.34 -12.83
N PHE A 70 -21.75 8.54 -13.15
CA PHE A 70 -22.59 9.71 -13.39
C PHE A 70 -23.13 9.84 -14.82
N THR A 71 -22.43 9.32 -15.83
CA THR A 71 -22.82 9.50 -17.24
C THR A 71 -23.63 8.35 -17.80
N LEU A 72 -23.16 7.11 -17.62
CA LEU A 72 -23.75 5.91 -18.19
C LEU A 72 -24.46 5.03 -17.15
N GLY A 73 -24.24 5.34 -15.86
CA GLY A 73 -24.63 4.48 -14.77
C GLY A 73 -23.64 3.33 -14.59
N LEU A 74 -23.45 2.92 -13.33
CA LEU A 74 -22.53 1.84 -12.98
C LEU A 74 -23.18 0.92 -11.96
N THR A 75 -23.10 -0.39 -12.18
CA THR A 75 -23.62 -1.37 -11.22
C THR A 75 -22.77 -1.40 -9.95
N SER A 76 -23.39 -1.76 -8.83
CA SER A 76 -22.70 -1.99 -7.56
C SER A 76 -21.59 -3.03 -7.67
N TYR A 77 -21.75 -4.01 -8.55
CA TYR A 77 -20.72 -5.00 -8.89
C TYR A 77 -19.46 -4.34 -9.46
N HIS A 78 -19.59 -3.52 -10.51
CA HIS A 78 -18.44 -2.88 -11.15
C HIS A 78 -17.73 -1.90 -10.20
N ALA A 79 -18.50 -1.15 -9.40
CA ALA A 79 -17.94 -0.27 -8.37
C ALA A 79 -17.15 -1.05 -7.30
N THR A 80 -17.67 -2.20 -6.87
CA THR A 80 -16.97 -3.06 -5.89
C THR A 80 -15.65 -3.58 -6.45
N VAL A 81 -15.64 -4.01 -7.71
CA VAL A 81 -14.41 -4.43 -8.39
C VAL A 81 -13.39 -3.29 -8.40
N VAL A 82 -13.79 -2.07 -8.75
CA VAL A 82 -12.88 -0.91 -8.74
C VAL A 82 -12.35 -0.60 -7.34
N LEU A 83 -13.20 -0.68 -6.31
CA LEU A 83 -12.78 -0.50 -4.93
C LEU A 83 -11.77 -1.57 -4.49
N SER A 84 -11.99 -2.84 -4.88
CA SER A 84 -11.04 -3.93 -4.65
C SER A 84 -9.71 -3.68 -5.35
N LEU A 85 -9.73 -3.28 -6.62
CA LEU A 85 -8.53 -2.95 -7.40
C LEU A 85 -7.77 -1.77 -6.77
N SER A 86 -8.49 -0.77 -6.25
CA SER A 86 -7.90 0.39 -5.56
C SER A 86 -7.21 -0.02 -4.26
N TRP A 87 -7.86 -0.87 -3.44
CA TRP A 87 -7.24 -1.42 -2.22
C TRP A 87 -5.97 -2.21 -2.53
N MET A 88 -6.00 -3.02 -3.59
CA MET A 88 -4.85 -3.82 -3.99
C MET A 88 -3.67 -2.95 -4.47
N ASN A 89 -3.94 -1.96 -5.34
CA ASN A 89 -2.90 -1.03 -5.79
C ASN A 89 -2.31 -0.21 -4.64
N ASN A 90 -3.14 0.23 -3.70
CA ASN A 90 -2.67 0.93 -2.50
C ASN A 90 -1.85 0.01 -1.58
N THR A 91 -2.23 -1.28 -1.48
CA THR A 91 -1.47 -2.25 -0.69
C THR A 91 -0.06 -2.45 -1.23
N ASN A 92 0.10 -2.42 -2.55
CA ASN A 92 1.39 -2.52 -3.21
C ASN A 92 2.30 -1.32 -2.90
N ALA A 93 1.73 -0.12 -2.75
CA ALA A 93 2.50 1.05 -2.32
C ALA A 93 3.11 0.90 -0.92
N PHE A 94 2.52 0.08 -0.03
CA PHE A 94 3.10 -0.21 1.28
C PHE A 94 4.34 -1.11 1.22
N ILE A 95 4.59 -1.81 0.11
CA ILE A 95 5.83 -2.57 -0.08
C ILE A 95 7.03 -1.62 -0.08
N TYR A 96 6.94 -0.50 -0.79
CA TYR A 96 7.96 0.55 -0.75
C TYR A 96 8.16 1.07 0.68
N PHE A 97 7.08 1.30 1.43
CA PHE A 97 7.18 1.74 2.82
C PHE A 97 7.89 0.72 3.71
N LEU A 98 7.60 -0.57 3.57
CA LEU A 98 8.28 -1.61 4.32
C LEU A 98 9.77 -1.70 3.98
N LEU A 99 10.14 -1.59 2.70
CA LEU A 99 11.54 -1.52 2.28
C LEU A 99 12.23 -0.27 2.83
N TYR A 100 11.54 0.87 2.85
CA TYR A 100 12.04 2.11 3.44
C TYR A 100 12.31 1.96 4.95
N VAL A 101 11.35 1.39 5.69
CA VAL A 101 11.50 1.11 7.12
C VAL A 101 12.68 0.18 7.35
N TYR A 102 12.78 -0.90 6.57
CA TYR A 102 13.88 -1.85 6.67
C TYR A 102 15.23 -1.19 6.39
N TYR A 103 15.35 -0.46 5.28
CA TYR A 103 16.54 0.29 4.90
C TYR A 103 17.02 1.24 6.02
N LYS A 104 16.11 1.98 6.66
CA LYS A 104 16.44 2.89 7.76
C LYS A 104 16.82 2.17 9.06
N SER A 105 16.32 0.96 9.26
CA SER A 105 16.63 0.11 10.40
C SER A 105 17.84 -0.79 10.18
N GLN A 106 18.43 -0.80 8.98
CA GLN A 106 19.54 -1.67 8.64
C GLN A 106 20.88 -1.12 9.17
N GLY A 107 21.75 -2.03 9.60
CA GLY A 107 23.15 -1.75 9.98
C GLY A 107 23.44 -1.91 11.48
N PRO A 108 24.73 -1.93 11.87
CA PRO A 108 25.13 -1.97 13.28
C PRO A 108 24.75 -0.69 14.04
N GLU A 109 24.70 0.45 13.34
CA GLU A 109 24.15 1.72 13.84
C GLU A 109 22.95 2.13 12.97
N PRO A 110 21.73 1.68 13.30
CA PRO A 110 20.55 1.99 12.50
C PRO A 110 20.22 3.48 12.55
N GLN A 111 19.83 4.05 11.41
CA GLN A 111 19.43 5.46 11.32
C GLN A 111 18.16 5.74 12.15
N VAL A 112 17.26 4.76 12.23
CA VAL A 112 16.09 4.78 13.12
C VAL A 112 15.98 3.42 13.80
N ALA A 113 16.03 3.41 15.14
CA ALA A 113 15.85 2.18 15.90
C ALA A 113 14.46 1.56 15.63
N PRO A 114 14.33 0.22 15.61
CA PRO A 114 13.06 -0.49 15.40
C PRO A 114 12.15 -0.43 16.65
N GLN A 115 11.90 0.78 17.15
CA GLN A 115 11.10 1.09 18.31
C GLN A 115 10.04 2.14 17.96
N TRP A 116 8.87 2.04 18.59
CA TRP A 116 7.74 2.94 18.30
C TRP A 116 8.07 4.41 18.57
N SER A 117 8.77 4.69 19.68
CA SER A 117 9.18 6.04 20.08
C SER A 117 10.13 6.70 19.08
N ALA A 118 11.11 5.94 18.56
CA ALA A 118 12.07 6.41 17.57
C ALA A 118 11.38 6.74 16.23
N TRP A 119 10.45 5.90 15.79
CA TRP A 119 9.66 6.14 14.58
C TRP A 119 8.68 7.29 14.72
N ILE A 120 7.98 7.43 15.86
CA ILE A 120 7.13 8.60 16.12
C ILE A 120 7.96 9.88 16.04
N LYS A 121 9.15 9.89 16.67
CA LYS A 121 10.04 11.04 16.62
C LYS A 121 10.47 11.35 15.19
N HIS A 122 10.91 10.33 14.45
CA HIS A 122 11.31 10.47 13.05
C HIS A 122 10.18 11.04 12.17
N VAL A 123 8.98 10.49 12.27
CA VAL A 123 7.80 10.97 11.53
C VAL A 123 7.46 12.40 11.92
N LYS A 124 7.44 12.72 13.22
CA LYS A 124 7.15 14.08 13.71
C LYS A 124 8.16 15.10 13.17
N ASP A 125 9.44 14.75 13.13
CA ASP A 125 10.50 15.61 12.62
C ASP A 125 10.37 15.81 11.10
N GLN A 126 10.04 14.75 10.35
CA GLN A 126 9.74 14.84 8.92
C GLN A 126 8.48 15.68 8.63
N THR A 127 7.41 15.50 9.41
CA THR A 127 6.16 16.28 9.26
C THR A 127 6.37 17.74 9.59
N LYS A 128 7.14 18.06 10.63
CA LYS A 128 7.53 19.45 10.93
C LYS A 128 8.29 20.06 9.77
N ALA A 129 9.30 19.36 9.25
CA ALA A 129 10.06 19.82 8.09
C ALA A 129 9.18 19.99 6.84
N LEU A 130 8.14 19.16 6.67
CA LEU A 130 7.16 19.32 5.60
C LEU A 130 6.27 20.56 5.79
N LEU A 131 5.86 20.87 7.03
CA LEU A 131 4.99 22.00 7.37
C LEU A 131 5.71 23.35 7.39
N THR A 132 7.01 23.40 7.70
CA THR A 132 7.78 24.66 7.73
C THR A 132 8.26 25.14 6.37
N PHE A 133 8.08 24.37 5.28
CA PHE A 133 8.38 24.86 3.93
C PHE A 133 7.21 25.69 3.38
N PRO A 134 7.44 26.97 3.00
CA PRO A 134 6.36 27.85 2.59
C PRO A 134 5.75 27.40 1.24
N ILE A 135 4.42 27.39 1.19
CA ILE A 135 3.58 27.09 0.01
C ILE A 135 3.82 28.09 -1.14
N SER A 136 4.56 29.18 -0.90
CA SER A 136 4.83 30.24 -1.87
C SER A 136 5.63 29.81 -3.12
N VAL A 137 6.24 28.63 -3.14
CA VAL A 137 7.01 28.15 -4.31
C VAL A 137 6.11 27.60 -5.42
N ILE A 138 4.82 27.33 -5.17
CA ILE A 138 3.89 26.86 -6.22
C ILE A 138 3.42 28.03 -7.12
N ALA A 139 3.60 29.28 -6.71
CA ALA A 139 3.14 30.44 -7.46
C ALA A 139 4.18 31.10 -8.39
N SER A 140 5.46 30.67 -8.35
CA SER A 140 6.52 31.32 -9.13
C SER A 140 7.16 30.37 -10.15
N SER A 141 6.38 29.94 -11.13
CA SER A 141 6.93 29.55 -12.44
C SER A 141 7.27 30.84 -13.22
N GLN A 142 8.17 31.66 -12.69
CA GLN A 142 8.83 32.70 -13.47
C GLN A 142 10.19 32.16 -13.87
N VAL A 143 10.35 31.95 -15.18
CA VAL A 143 11.60 31.65 -15.85
C VAL A 143 12.52 32.86 -15.66
N THR A 144 13.25 32.92 -14.56
CA THR A 144 14.36 33.86 -14.43
C THR A 144 15.59 33.24 -15.09
N ALA A 145 16.11 34.00 -16.06
CA ALA A 145 17.28 33.69 -16.87
C ALA A 145 18.46 33.18 -16.03
N VAL A 146 19.10 32.13 -16.54
CA VAL A 146 20.23 31.44 -15.94
C VAL A 146 21.46 32.34 -15.99
N ASP A 147 21.99 32.68 -14.81
CA ASP A 147 23.32 33.25 -14.61
C ASP A 147 24.38 32.11 -14.74
N PRO A 148 25.40 32.19 -15.61
CA PRO A 148 26.23 31.02 -15.97
C PRO A 148 27.31 30.62 -14.95
N GLN A 149 27.39 31.22 -13.76
CA GLN A 149 28.50 30.99 -12.82
C GLN A 149 28.09 30.68 -11.38
N ALA A 150 27.19 29.72 -11.19
CA ALA A 150 27.01 29.08 -9.88
C ALA A 150 27.23 27.56 -10.00
N GLY A 151 28.19 27.07 -9.20
CA GLY A 151 28.61 25.67 -9.21
C GLY A 151 27.46 24.67 -9.19
N ARG A 152 27.61 23.65 -10.02
CA ARG A 152 26.74 22.49 -10.24
C ARG A 152 26.43 21.74 -8.94
N LYS A 153 25.58 22.30 -8.09
CA LYS A 153 24.90 21.58 -7.02
C LYS A 153 23.75 20.83 -7.66
N ASP A 154 23.82 19.51 -7.52
CA ASP A 154 23.00 18.50 -8.17
C ASP A 154 21.48 18.79 -8.02
N GLY A 155 20.87 19.39 -9.06
CA GLY A 155 19.43 19.68 -9.12
C GLY A 155 18.53 18.44 -9.01
N LYS A 156 19.14 17.26 -9.02
CA LYS A 156 18.49 15.95 -8.84
C LYS A 156 17.81 15.80 -7.47
N GLY A 157 18.35 16.44 -6.42
CA GLY A 157 17.78 16.35 -5.07
C GLY A 157 16.43 17.05 -4.91
N GLY A 158 16.26 18.24 -5.50
CA GLY A 158 15.02 19.03 -5.38
C GLY A 158 13.82 18.37 -6.07
N ILE A 159 14.03 17.85 -7.28
CA ILE A 159 13.00 17.16 -8.05
C ILE A 159 12.51 15.90 -7.32
N ARG A 160 13.43 15.15 -6.70
CA ARG A 160 13.11 13.94 -5.93
C ARG A 160 12.23 14.25 -4.72
N VAL A 161 12.54 15.32 -3.99
CA VAL A 161 11.71 15.76 -2.84
C VAL A 161 10.32 16.18 -3.29
N LEU A 162 10.20 16.89 -4.42
CA LEU A 162 8.92 17.30 -4.98
C LEU A 162 8.07 16.10 -5.42
N PHE A 163 8.68 15.14 -6.11
CA PHE A 163 8.01 13.92 -6.57
C PHE A 163 7.46 13.10 -5.39
N ARG A 164 8.25 12.94 -4.33
CA ARG A 164 7.83 12.22 -3.12
C ARG A 164 6.64 12.89 -2.42
N ARG A 165 6.61 14.24 -2.38
CA ARG A 165 5.47 15.00 -1.85
C ARG A 165 4.23 14.81 -2.73
N PHE A 166 4.40 14.87 -4.04
CA PHE A 166 3.32 14.65 -4.98
C PHE A 166 2.72 13.25 -4.84
N ALA A 167 3.55 12.21 -4.73
CA ALA A 167 3.09 10.84 -4.52
C ALA A 167 2.30 10.67 -3.21
N LEU A 168 2.74 11.29 -2.11
CA LEU A 168 2.01 11.27 -0.84
C LEU A 168 0.66 12.00 -0.92
N LEU A 169 0.64 13.18 -1.55
CA LEU A 169 -0.61 13.92 -1.76
C LEU A 169 -1.58 13.16 -2.65
N LEU A 170 -1.09 12.60 -3.75
CA LEU A 170 -1.87 11.77 -4.65
C LEU A 170 -2.40 10.52 -3.94
N GLY A 171 -1.59 9.89 -3.09
CA GLY A 171 -1.96 8.71 -2.31
C GLY A 171 -3.08 9.00 -1.33
N SER A 172 -2.96 10.11 -0.60
CA SER A 172 -3.99 10.55 0.32
C SER A 172 -5.27 10.95 -0.41
N LEU A 173 -5.16 11.69 -1.52
CA LEU A 173 -6.30 12.08 -2.33
C LEU A 173 -7.02 10.85 -2.91
N HIS A 174 -6.27 9.89 -3.45
CA HIS A 174 -6.81 8.63 -3.96
C HIS A 174 -7.59 7.90 -2.87
N LEU A 175 -7.03 7.74 -1.67
CA LEU A 175 -7.71 7.10 -0.55
C LEU A 175 -8.97 7.83 -0.11
N THR A 176 -8.96 9.16 -0.09
CA THR A 176 -10.15 9.97 0.23
C THR A 176 -11.24 9.81 -0.82
N VAL A 177 -10.91 9.87 -2.11
CA VAL A 177 -11.87 9.69 -3.22
C VAL A 177 -12.42 8.26 -3.20
N MET A 178 -11.56 7.28 -2.94
CA MET A 178 -11.92 5.87 -2.82
C MET A 178 -12.86 5.65 -1.63
N ALA A 179 -12.60 6.32 -0.51
CA ALA A 179 -13.47 6.32 0.65
C ALA A 179 -14.83 6.94 0.36
N ALA A 180 -14.87 8.08 -0.35
CA ALA A 180 -16.13 8.70 -0.76
C ALA A 180 -16.95 7.78 -1.66
N LEU A 181 -16.33 7.15 -2.66
CA LEU A 181 -16.99 6.16 -3.52
C LEU A 181 -17.47 4.94 -2.73
N GLY A 182 -16.67 4.46 -1.78
CA GLY A 182 -17.04 3.38 -0.87
C GLY A 182 -18.25 3.73 -0.02
N ILE A 183 -18.27 4.91 0.62
CA ILE A 183 -19.41 5.39 1.39
C ILE A 183 -20.65 5.50 0.50
N TRP A 184 -20.51 6.06 -0.71
CA TRP A 184 -21.64 6.16 -1.65
C TRP A 184 -22.21 4.79 -1.99
N LEU A 185 -21.37 3.82 -2.37
CA LEU A 185 -21.76 2.44 -2.66
C LEU A 185 -22.45 1.76 -1.48
N TRP A 186 -21.82 1.79 -0.30
CA TRP A 186 -22.32 1.07 0.88
C TRP A 186 -23.46 1.80 1.60
N SER A 187 -23.68 3.09 1.31
CA SER A 187 -24.85 3.82 1.83
C SER A 187 -26.14 3.23 1.31
N SER A 188 -26.21 2.83 0.04
CA SER A 188 -27.38 2.18 -0.56
C SER A 188 -26.98 1.27 -1.73
N PRO A 189 -26.51 0.04 -1.46
CA PRO A 189 -25.96 -0.84 -2.50
C PRO A 189 -26.95 -1.17 -3.62
N ARG A 190 -28.25 -1.25 -3.30
CA ARG A 190 -29.33 -1.58 -4.24
C ARG A 190 -29.70 -0.44 -5.19
N SER A 191 -29.46 0.81 -4.80
CA SER A 191 -29.79 2.00 -5.60
C SER A 191 -28.54 2.68 -6.16
N PHE A 192 -27.38 2.00 -6.12
CA PHE A 192 -26.15 2.55 -6.63
C PHE A 192 -26.15 2.57 -8.17
N GLY A 193 -25.94 3.77 -8.75
CA GLY A 193 -25.84 4.00 -10.19
C GLY A 193 -27.17 3.89 -10.94
N ILE A 194 -27.73 2.69 -11.05
CA ILE A 194 -28.94 2.39 -11.86
C ILE A 194 -29.92 1.45 -11.12
N ALA A 195 -31.22 1.57 -11.40
CA ALA A 195 -32.28 0.80 -10.74
C ALA A 195 -32.19 -0.74 -10.95
N ASP A 196 -31.61 -1.17 -12.07
CA ASP A 196 -31.40 -2.59 -12.39
C ASP A 196 -30.21 -3.23 -11.63
N ALA A 197 -29.47 -2.44 -10.83
CA ALA A 197 -28.37 -2.94 -10.01
C ALA A 197 -28.82 -3.83 -8.83
N SER A 198 -30.13 -3.89 -8.54
CA SER A 198 -30.68 -4.65 -7.42
C SER A 198 -30.40 -6.16 -7.51
N CYS A 199 -30.46 -6.75 -8.71
CA CYS A 199 -30.19 -8.19 -8.86
C CYS A 199 -28.72 -8.54 -8.64
N ALA A 200 -27.79 -7.62 -8.94
CA ALA A 200 -26.37 -7.82 -8.71
C ALA A 200 -26.06 -7.89 -7.21
N VAL A 201 -26.77 -7.14 -6.37
CA VAL A 201 -26.61 -7.17 -4.90
C VAL A 201 -27.03 -8.51 -4.30
N ASP A 202 -28.07 -9.12 -4.86
CA ASP A 202 -28.61 -10.39 -4.35
C ASP A 202 -27.82 -11.60 -4.86
N ALA A 203 -27.24 -11.50 -6.06
CA ALA A 203 -26.39 -12.55 -6.61
C ALA A 203 -24.94 -12.47 -6.12
N ALA A 204 -24.38 -11.28 -5.90
CA ALA A 204 -22.96 -11.12 -5.61
C ALA A 204 -22.56 -11.53 -4.18
N GLN A 205 -21.32 -11.99 -4.08
CA GLN A 205 -20.66 -12.50 -2.89
C GLN A 205 -19.26 -11.94 -2.92
N LEU A 206 -18.84 -11.44 -1.77
CA LEU A 206 -17.49 -10.97 -1.53
C LEU A 206 -16.77 -12.05 -0.74
N THR A 207 -15.57 -12.43 -1.17
CA THR A 207 -14.75 -13.32 -0.37
C THR A 207 -13.94 -12.46 0.59
N ILE A 208 -14.04 -12.69 1.90
CA ILE A 208 -13.28 -11.96 2.91
C ILE A 208 -12.55 -13.00 3.74
N LEU A 209 -11.22 -12.99 3.68
CA LEU A 209 -10.37 -13.97 4.37
C LEU A 209 -10.76 -15.44 4.08
N GLY A 210 -11.18 -15.72 2.84
CA GLY A 210 -11.61 -17.05 2.39
C GLY A 210 -13.07 -17.38 2.69
N ALA A 211 -13.76 -16.59 3.51
CA ALA A 211 -15.18 -16.75 3.77
C ALA A 211 -16.00 -16.01 2.71
N ARG A 212 -17.02 -16.68 2.14
CA ARG A 212 -17.96 -16.02 1.21
C ARG A 212 -19.03 -15.29 2.02
N VAL A 213 -19.11 -13.98 1.82
CA VAL A 213 -20.08 -13.10 2.49
C VAL A 213 -21.04 -12.55 1.43
N PRO A 214 -22.37 -12.70 1.60
CA PRO A 214 -23.32 -12.14 0.65
C PRO A 214 -23.22 -10.62 0.64
N PHE A 215 -23.29 -10.02 -0.56
CA PHE A 215 -23.13 -8.58 -0.74
C PHE A 215 -24.25 -7.77 -0.04
N ASN A 216 -25.44 -8.38 0.12
CA ASN A 216 -26.56 -7.83 0.88
C ASN A 216 -26.41 -7.94 2.42
N SER A 217 -25.26 -8.37 2.94
CA SER A 217 -25.05 -8.49 4.39
C SER A 217 -25.02 -7.12 5.08
N ASN A 218 -25.89 -6.94 6.08
CA ASN A 218 -25.89 -5.74 6.93
C ASN A 218 -24.57 -5.56 7.68
N ALA A 219 -23.97 -6.65 8.15
CA ALA A 219 -22.68 -6.61 8.85
C ALA A 219 -21.58 -6.10 7.92
N LEU A 220 -21.55 -6.59 6.68
CA LEU A 220 -20.60 -6.12 5.66
C LEU A 220 -20.76 -4.62 5.42
N ARG A 221 -22.00 -4.17 5.20
CA ARG A 221 -22.32 -2.76 4.98
C ARG A 221 -21.86 -1.86 6.11
N VAL A 222 -22.16 -2.21 7.36
CA VAL A 222 -21.76 -1.43 8.54
C VAL A 222 -20.23 -1.36 8.66
N ILE A 223 -19.54 -2.50 8.53
CA ILE A 223 -18.08 -2.56 8.61
C ILE A 223 -17.45 -1.71 7.49
N SER A 224 -17.93 -1.85 6.25
CA SER A 224 -17.43 -1.08 5.12
C SER A 224 -17.64 0.43 5.33
N LEU A 225 -18.80 0.87 5.81
CA LEU A 225 -19.04 2.28 6.12
C LEU A 225 -18.09 2.82 7.20
N VAL A 226 -17.84 2.06 8.26
CA VAL A 226 -16.89 2.43 9.32
C VAL A 226 -15.47 2.57 8.75
N ILE A 227 -15.02 1.58 7.98
CA ILE A 227 -13.69 1.59 7.35
C ILE A 227 -13.56 2.80 6.42
N TYR A 228 -14.47 2.98 5.47
CA TYR A 228 -14.35 4.10 4.53
C TYR A 228 -14.48 5.46 5.22
N SER A 229 -15.29 5.59 6.28
CA SER A 229 -15.36 6.84 7.07
C SER A 229 -14.02 7.19 7.71
N ALA A 230 -13.27 6.20 8.21
CA ALA A 230 -11.93 6.42 8.76
C ALA A 230 -10.91 6.89 7.70
N PHE A 231 -11.08 6.50 6.44
CA PHE A 231 -10.21 6.86 5.32
C PHE A 231 -10.61 8.16 4.59
N LEU A 232 -11.72 8.79 5.00
CA LEU A 232 -12.22 10.00 4.36
C LEU A 232 -11.32 11.22 4.63
N LEU A 233 -10.69 11.27 5.81
CA LEU A 233 -9.84 12.39 6.22
C LEU A 233 -8.47 12.29 5.52
N PRO A 234 -8.13 13.24 4.62
CA PRO A 234 -6.82 13.26 3.99
C PRO A 234 -5.71 13.44 5.03
N GLY A 235 -4.55 12.83 4.80
CA GLY A 235 -3.44 12.70 5.73
C GLY A 235 -3.65 11.55 6.73
N LEU A 236 -4.78 11.52 7.45
CA LEU A 236 -5.07 10.45 8.40
C LEU A 236 -5.20 9.09 7.71
N ASN A 237 -5.77 9.09 6.51
CA ASN A 237 -5.97 7.89 5.69
C ASN A 237 -4.67 7.18 5.27
N LEU A 238 -3.54 7.88 5.20
CA LEU A 238 -2.22 7.28 5.00
C LEU A 238 -1.61 6.80 6.32
N LEU A 239 -1.85 7.54 7.41
CA LEU A 239 -1.28 7.25 8.72
C LEU A 239 -1.79 5.92 9.28
N LEU A 240 -3.08 5.61 9.10
CA LEU A 240 -3.68 4.35 9.55
C LEU A 240 -2.94 3.11 9.00
N PRO A 241 -2.86 2.89 7.69
CA PRO A 241 -2.16 1.72 7.16
C PRO A 241 -0.66 1.77 7.42
N MET A 242 0.02 2.93 7.32
CA MET A 242 1.45 3.03 7.64
C MET A 242 1.73 2.62 9.08
N SER A 243 0.90 3.04 10.04
CA SER A 243 1.03 2.65 11.45
C SER A 243 0.80 1.15 11.65
N ALA A 244 -0.16 0.54 10.95
CA ALA A 244 -0.41 -0.89 11.01
C ALA A 244 0.79 -1.71 10.47
N PHE A 245 1.33 -1.33 9.30
CA PHE A 245 2.49 -2.00 8.72
C PHE A 245 3.77 -1.82 9.56
N LEU A 246 3.97 -0.62 10.11
CA LEU A 246 5.08 -0.36 11.03
C LEU A 246 4.94 -1.19 12.32
N GLY A 247 3.73 -1.27 12.88
CA GLY A 247 3.44 -2.08 14.06
C GLY A 247 3.71 -3.55 13.81
N LEU A 248 3.30 -4.07 12.65
CA LEU A 248 3.58 -5.43 12.23
C LEU A 248 5.09 -5.70 12.09
N TYR A 249 5.82 -4.76 11.48
CA TYR A 249 7.27 -4.84 11.35
C TYR A 249 7.96 -4.90 12.73
N ILE A 250 7.61 -3.98 13.65
CA ILE A 250 8.18 -3.93 15.00
C ILE A 250 7.82 -5.17 15.81
N TRP A 251 6.57 -5.60 15.77
CA TRP A 251 6.11 -6.82 16.46
C TRP A 251 6.88 -8.05 16.00
N HIS A 252 7.09 -8.19 14.68
CA HIS A 252 7.86 -9.29 14.15
C HIS A 252 9.34 -9.20 14.54
N HIS A 253 9.93 -8.01 14.46
CA HIS A 253 11.32 -7.78 14.87
C HIS A 253 11.52 -8.16 16.35
N ALA A 254 10.65 -7.71 17.25
CA ALA A 254 10.70 -8.06 18.67
C ALA A 254 10.59 -9.57 18.90
N ARG A 255 9.66 -10.24 18.20
CA ARG A 255 9.51 -11.70 18.29
C ARG A 255 10.75 -12.44 17.81
N TRP A 256 11.41 -11.94 16.76
CA TRP A 256 12.62 -12.54 16.23
C TRP A 256 13.81 -12.37 17.19
N VAL A 257 14.03 -11.17 17.72
CA VAL A 257 15.10 -10.92 18.70
C VAL A 257 14.94 -11.82 19.93
N ASN A 258 13.71 -12.00 20.42
CA ASN A 258 13.43 -12.90 21.54
C ASN A 258 13.75 -14.37 21.20
N ALA A 259 13.42 -14.82 19.98
CA ALA A 259 13.72 -16.18 19.52
C ALA A 259 15.23 -16.41 19.37
N SER A 260 15.95 -15.45 18.77
CA SER A 260 17.40 -15.52 18.59
C SER A 260 18.18 -15.40 19.91
N GLY A 261 17.68 -14.61 20.87
CA GLY A 261 18.23 -14.56 22.22
C GLY A 261 18.06 -15.89 22.96
N ALA A 262 16.91 -16.55 22.83
CA ALA A 262 16.66 -17.87 23.40
C ALA A 262 17.53 -18.97 22.74
N GLU A 263 17.75 -18.90 21.43
CA GLU A 263 18.66 -19.80 20.72
C GLU A 263 20.12 -19.54 21.09
N SER A 264 20.56 -18.29 21.20
CA SER A 264 21.92 -17.94 21.63
C SER A 264 22.21 -18.48 23.03
N LEU A 265 21.29 -18.31 23.98
CA LEU A 265 21.39 -18.90 25.31
C LEU A 265 21.45 -20.44 25.25
N ARG A 266 20.63 -21.07 24.41
CA ARG A 266 20.67 -22.53 24.21
C ARG A 266 22.01 -23.00 23.62
N TYR A 267 22.60 -22.26 22.69
CA TYR A 267 23.93 -22.55 22.15
C TYR A 267 25.04 -22.36 23.19
N TYR A 268 24.97 -21.33 24.04
CA TYR A 268 25.94 -21.15 25.14
C TYR A 268 25.86 -22.29 26.18
N TYR A 269 24.66 -22.79 26.48
CA TYR A 269 24.50 -23.95 27.38
C TYR A 269 24.94 -25.29 26.76
N VAL A 270 24.99 -25.41 25.42
CA VAL A 270 25.42 -26.63 24.71
C VAL A 270 26.91 -26.58 24.32
N ALA A 271 27.45 -25.39 24.05
CA ALA A 271 28.84 -25.16 23.68
C ALA A 271 29.83 -25.38 24.84
N ASP A 272 29.34 -25.49 26.08
CA ASP A 272 30.14 -25.97 27.23
C ASP A 272 30.56 -27.46 27.10
N SER A 273 30.24 -28.12 25.98
CA SER A 273 30.63 -29.51 25.71
C SER A 273 31.37 -29.76 24.39
N ARG A 274 31.55 -28.77 23.50
CA ARG A 274 32.38 -28.91 22.28
C ARG A 274 32.64 -27.57 21.56
N SER A 275 33.89 -27.41 21.13
CA SER A 275 34.51 -26.30 20.39
C SER A 275 33.62 -25.54 19.38
N PRO A 276 33.74 -24.19 19.29
CA PRO A 276 32.88 -23.37 18.44
C PRO A 276 33.33 -23.35 16.97
N ARG A 277 32.41 -23.76 16.08
CA ARG A 277 32.40 -23.34 14.68
C ARG A 277 31.59 -22.05 14.58
N SER A 278 32.26 -20.94 14.25
CA SER A 278 31.62 -19.74 13.72
C SER A 278 31.11 -20.00 12.30
N ASP A 279 30.18 -19.17 11.84
CA ASP A 279 29.77 -18.98 10.42
C ASP A 279 28.42 -19.57 10.00
N VAL A 280 27.37 -19.30 10.78
CA VAL A 280 26.00 -19.28 10.22
C VAL A 280 25.44 -17.86 10.35
N PRO A 281 25.27 -17.10 9.25
CA PRO A 281 24.69 -15.77 9.32
C PRO A 281 23.20 -15.86 9.70
N PRO A 282 22.73 -15.03 10.65
CA PRO A 282 21.36 -15.07 11.11
C PRO A 282 20.49 -14.14 10.26
N SER A 283 19.79 -14.62 9.22
CA SER A 283 19.01 -13.69 8.36
C SER A 283 17.66 -14.15 7.81
N ASN A 284 17.22 -15.41 7.97
CA ASN A 284 15.99 -15.94 7.35
C ASN A 284 14.63 -15.34 7.82
N GLY A 285 14.60 -14.25 8.60
CA GLY A 285 13.38 -13.66 9.15
C GLY A 285 12.58 -12.86 8.13
N LEU A 286 13.24 -11.91 7.45
CA LEU A 286 12.56 -10.94 6.59
C LEU A 286 12.10 -11.53 5.24
N ALA A 287 12.87 -12.46 4.68
CA ALA A 287 12.43 -13.27 3.54
C ALA A 287 11.18 -14.11 3.87
N ARG A 288 11.04 -14.58 5.12
CA ARG A 288 9.82 -15.24 5.61
C ARG A 288 8.67 -14.25 5.77
N ILE A 289 8.93 -13.02 6.24
CA ILE A 289 7.92 -11.96 6.34
C ILE A 289 7.40 -11.60 4.96
N LEU A 290 8.28 -11.32 4.00
CA LEU A 290 7.86 -10.89 2.67
C LEU A 290 7.30 -12.05 1.84
N ARG A 291 7.67 -13.31 2.08
CA ARG A 291 6.88 -14.47 1.61
C ARG A 291 5.50 -14.55 2.26
N ARG A 292 5.38 -14.29 3.56
CA ARG A 292 4.08 -14.33 4.25
C ARG A 292 3.20 -13.14 3.89
N LEU A 293 3.77 -11.96 3.65
CA LEU A 293 3.11 -10.73 3.20
C LEU A 293 2.79 -10.79 1.72
N SER A 294 3.62 -11.39 0.87
CA SER A 294 3.24 -11.64 -0.53
C SER A 294 2.11 -12.65 -0.59
N VAL A 295 2.12 -13.70 0.25
CA VAL A 295 0.98 -14.61 0.43
C VAL A 295 -0.22 -13.85 1.02
N TRP A 296 -0.05 -12.96 1.99
CA TRP A 296 -1.15 -12.19 2.58
C TRP A 296 -1.74 -11.16 1.64
N ALA A 297 -0.92 -10.46 0.86
CA ALA A 297 -1.35 -9.49 -0.14
C ALA A 297 -1.95 -10.22 -1.35
N PHE A 298 -1.42 -11.38 -1.73
CA PHE A 298 -2.04 -12.30 -2.68
C PHE A 298 -3.37 -12.84 -2.13
N TYR A 299 -3.48 -13.15 -0.84
CA TYR A 299 -4.73 -13.56 -0.18
C TYR A 299 -5.71 -12.39 -0.06
N LEU A 300 -5.27 -11.18 0.26
CA LEU A 300 -6.11 -9.98 0.33
C LEU A 300 -6.61 -9.59 -1.07
N SER A 301 -5.75 -9.71 -2.08
CA SER A 301 -6.07 -9.54 -3.50
C SER A 301 -7.01 -10.62 -4.03
N SER A 302 -6.80 -11.89 -3.67
CA SER A 302 -7.65 -13.02 -4.08
C SER A 302 -8.94 -13.16 -3.27
N THR A 303 -9.01 -12.61 -2.06
CA THR A 303 -10.26 -12.48 -1.30
C THR A 303 -11.08 -11.32 -1.85
N LEU A 304 -10.48 -10.16 -2.09
CA LEU A 304 -11.16 -9.03 -2.75
C LEU A 304 -11.49 -9.27 -4.23
N SER A 305 -10.92 -10.31 -4.85
CA SER A 305 -11.38 -10.85 -6.13
C SER A 305 -12.72 -11.55 -5.92
N SER A 306 -13.79 -10.88 -6.34
CA SER A 306 -15.13 -11.46 -6.46
C SER A 306 -15.04 -12.78 -7.22
N SER A 307 -15.06 -13.89 -6.50
CA SER A 307 -14.95 -15.21 -7.08
C SER A 307 -16.31 -15.55 -7.68
N TRP A 308 -16.43 -15.49 -9.01
CA TRP A 308 -17.66 -15.90 -9.71
C TRP A 308 -17.33 -16.78 -10.91
N THR A 309 -17.63 -18.07 -10.72
CA THR A 309 -18.28 -18.93 -11.72
C THR A 309 -19.78 -18.65 -11.72
#